data_AF-A0A7J7X4B8-F1
#
_entry.id   AF-A0A7J7X4B8-F1
#
_cell.length_a   1.000
_cell.length_b   1.000
_cell.length_c   1.000
_cell.angle_alpha   90.00
_cell.angle_beta   90.00
_cell.angle_gamma   90.00
#
_symmetry.space_group_name_H-M   'P 1'
#
loop_
_entity.id
_entity.type
_entity.pdbx_description
1 polymer ?
#
loop_
_entity_poly.entity_id
_entity_poly.type
_entity_poly.pdbx_seq_one_letter_code
_entity_poly.pdbx_strand_id
1 'polypeptide(L)'
;MEVMSGRWRISLETRGRNSPMTSTCLKSQVVDLKAEGYWEELMDTTRPDIKVKDWFAARPDCGSKYQLCVQLLSSAHAPLGTFQPDPATIQQKSDAKWREVSHTFSNYPPGVRYIWFQHGGVDTHYWAGWYGPRVTNSSITIGPPAALTPPNPHPQNPDW
;
A
#
# COMPACT_ATOMS: atom_id res chain seq x y z
N MET A 1 2.09 14.90 19.35
CA MET A 1 2.23 14.31 18.01
C MET A 1 1.37 13.07 17.99
N GLU A 2 0.20 13.16 17.37
CA GLU A 2 -0.78 12.09 17.34
C GLU A 2 -0.45 11.18 16.15
N VAL A 3 0.02 9.97 16.45
CA VAL A 3 0.04 8.89 15.47
C VAL A 3 -1.39 8.38 15.42
N MET A 4 -2.19 8.86 14.46
CA MET A 4 -3.49 8.27 14.19
C MET A 4 -3.27 6.85 13.63
N SER A 5 -3.18 5.89 14.54
CA SER A 5 -3.27 4.46 14.28
C SER A 5 -4.73 4.14 13.97
N GLY A 6 -5.20 4.53 12.79
CA GLY A 6 -6.45 4.01 12.24
C GLY A 6 -6.30 2.52 11.96
N ARG A 7 -6.90 1.66 12.80
CA ARG A 7 -7.07 0.24 12.47
C ARG A 7 -8.15 0.15 11.40
N TRP A 8 -7.76 0.30 10.15
CA TRP A 8 -8.68 0.24 9.01
C TRP A 8 -9.31 -1.15 8.92
N ARG A 9 -10.64 -1.22 9.10
CA ARG A 9 -11.41 -2.41 8.73
C ARG A 9 -11.62 -2.37 7.22
N ILE A 10 -10.87 -3.22 6.54
CA ILE A 10 -10.98 -3.46 5.11
C ILE A 10 -12.40 -4.00 4.82
N SER A 11 -13.26 -3.21 4.19
CA SER A 11 -14.55 -3.70 3.68
C SER A 11 -14.30 -4.54 2.43
N LEU A 12 -14.75 -5.79 2.44
CA LEU A 12 -14.66 -6.72 1.31
C LEU A 12 -15.78 -6.41 0.32
N GLU A 13 -15.50 -5.65 -0.72
CA GLU A 13 -16.34 -5.70 -1.92
C GLU A 13 -15.81 -6.80 -2.83
N THR A 14 -16.04 -8.05 -2.43
CA THR A 14 -15.98 -9.16 -3.38
C THR A 14 -17.17 -9.00 -4.31
N ARG A 15 -16.95 -8.49 -5.53
CA ARG A 15 -17.90 -8.74 -6.62
C ARG A 15 -17.99 -10.26 -6.76
N GLY A 16 -19.09 -10.80 -6.23
CA GLY A 16 -19.26 -12.23 -6.03
C GLY A 16 -18.97 -13.03 -7.29
N ARG A 17 -18.06 -13.99 -7.15
CA ARG A 17 -18.06 -15.22 -7.92
C ARG A 17 -17.26 -16.25 -7.12
N ASN A 18 -17.95 -17.27 -6.62
CA ASN A 18 -17.36 -18.53 -6.21
C ASN A 18 -16.81 -19.22 -7.48
N SER A 19 -15.66 -18.77 -7.97
CA SER A 19 -14.95 -19.36 -9.10
C SER A 19 -13.54 -19.78 -8.67
N PRO A 20 -13.03 -20.93 -9.13
CA PRO A 20 -11.66 -21.35 -8.88
C PRO A 20 -10.67 -20.27 -9.34
N MET A 21 -9.59 -20.03 -8.60
CA MET A 21 -8.61 -18.95 -8.83
C MET A 21 -7.67 -19.26 -10.02
N THR A 22 -8.24 -19.55 -11.18
CA THR A 22 -7.51 -19.61 -12.46
C THR A 22 -7.41 -18.22 -13.12
N SER A 23 -7.93 -17.18 -12.46
CA SER A 23 -7.97 -15.80 -12.96
C SER A 23 -7.43 -14.82 -11.94
N THR A 24 -6.96 -13.66 -12.42
CA THR A 24 -6.48 -12.56 -11.58
C THR A 24 -7.55 -12.15 -10.55
N CYS A 25 -7.19 -12.16 -9.27
CA CYS A 25 -7.99 -11.60 -8.19
C CYS A 25 -7.41 -10.24 -7.80
N LEU A 26 -8.27 -9.23 -7.79
CA LEU A 26 -7.91 -7.87 -7.38
C LEU A 26 -8.90 -7.38 -6.34
N LYS A 27 -8.38 -6.61 -5.40
CA LYS A 27 -9.16 -5.90 -4.39
C LYS A 27 -8.65 -4.47 -4.29
N SER A 28 -9.59 -3.53 -4.23
CA SER A 28 -9.28 -2.12 -4.07
C SER A 28 -10.06 -1.46 -2.93
N GLN A 29 -9.54 -0.32 -2.48
CA GLN A 29 -10.18 0.60 -1.56
C GLN A 29 -9.83 2.04 -1.95
N VAL A 30 -10.77 2.96 -1.76
CA VAL A 30 -10.53 4.40 -1.84
C VAL A 30 -10.61 4.97 -0.43
N VAL A 31 -9.62 5.77 -0.04
CA VAL A 31 -9.60 6.54 1.20
C VAL A 31 -9.95 7.98 0.89
N ASP A 32 -10.96 8.53 1.57
CA ASP A 32 -11.29 9.96 1.55
C ASP A 32 -10.52 10.67 2.66
N LEU A 33 -9.51 11.44 2.28
CA LEU A 33 -8.61 12.07 3.24
C LEU A 33 -9.32 13.08 4.13
N LYS A 34 -10.30 13.79 3.60
CA LYS A 34 -11.08 14.79 4.35
C LYS A 34 -11.96 14.11 5.40
N ALA A 35 -12.58 12.99 5.04
CA ALA A 35 -13.37 12.18 5.97
C ALA A 35 -12.52 11.61 7.12
N GLU A 36 -11.24 11.33 6.85
CA GLU A 36 -10.27 10.87 7.86
C GLU A 36 -9.59 12.01 8.65
N GLY A 37 -10.04 13.26 8.47
CA GLY A 37 -9.56 14.43 9.23
C GLY A 37 -8.37 15.18 8.61
N TYR A 38 -7.94 14.81 7.40
CA TYR A 38 -6.89 15.53 6.66
C TYR A 38 -7.52 16.55 5.71
N TRP A 39 -7.67 17.79 6.20
CA TRP A 39 -8.30 18.87 5.44
C TRP A 39 -7.45 19.36 4.26
N GLU A 40 -8.09 20.10 3.36
CA GLU A 40 -7.57 20.43 2.04
C GLU A 40 -6.30 21.28 2.10
N GLU A 41 -6.31 22.33 2.92
CA GLU A 41 -5.20 23.26 3.07
C GLU A 41 -3.94 22.57 3.63
N LEU A 42 -4.10 21.58 4.52
CA LEU A 42 -3.00 20.76 5.04
C LEU A 42 -2.38 19.92 3.92
N MET A 43 -3.22 19.24 3.14
CA MET A 43 -2.76 18.40 2.04
C MET A 43 -2.11 19.20 0.92
N ASP A 44 -2.57 20.44 0.68
CA ASP A 44 -2.06 21.30 -0.39
C ASP A 44 -0.78 22.03 0.00
N THR A 45 -0.69 22.51 1.24
CA THR A 45 0.42 23.34 1.70
C THR A 45 1.52 22.50 2.33
N THR A 46 1.17 21.73 3.36
CA THR A 46 2.13 20.94 4.15
C THR A 46 2.60 19.71 3.39
N ARG A 47 1.71 19.10 2.57
CA ARG A 47 1.99 17.89 1.79
C ARG A 47 2.67 16.81 2.65
N PRO A 48 2.02 16.37 3.75
CA PRO A 48 2.57 15.39 4.68
C PRO A 48 2.95 14.10 3.96
N ASP A 49 3.96 13.40 4.45
CA ASP A 49 4.39 12.14 3.83
C ASP A 49 3.27 11.09 3.94
N ILE A 50 2.92 10.50 2.80
CA ILE A 50 1.94 9.41 2.73
C ILE A 50 2.71 8.12 2.53
N LYS A 51 2.82 7.33 3.60
CA LYS A 51 3.50 6.03 3.57
C LYS A 51 2.49 4.90 3.38
N VAL A 52 2.77 4.04 2.42
CA VAL A 52 1.97 2.87 2.07
C VAL A 52 2.79 1.61 2.31
N LYS A 53 2.15 0.59 2.88
CA LYS A 53 2.75 -0.72 3.09
C LYS A 53 1.77 -1.82 2.71
N ASP A 54 2.31 -2.93 2.22
CA ASP A 54 1.57 -4.17 2.10
C ASP A 54 2.47 -5.38 2.35
N TRP A 55 1.88 -6.47 2.80
CA TRP A 55 2.58 -7.73 3.01
C TRP A 55 1.99 -8.82 2.14
N PHE A 56 2.86 -9.51 1.40
CA PHE A 56 2.44 -10.58 0.51
C PHE A 56 3.31 -11.84 0.68
N ALA A 57 2.72 -13.00 0.39
CA ALA A 57 3.40 -14.29 0.37
C ALA A 57 2.76 -15.21 -0.68
N ALA A 58 3.52 -16.17 -1.19
CA ALA A 58 3.01 -17.27 -1.99
C ALA A 58 3.14 -18.59 -1.23
N ARG A 59 2.44 -19.62 -1.70
CA ARG A 59 2.66 -20.97 -1.18
C ARG A 59 3.99 -21.55 -1.69
N PRO A 60 4.57 -22.54 -0.98
CA PRO A 60 5.78 -23.20 -1.46
C PRO A 60 5.52 -24.06 -2.70
N ASP A 61 4.31 -24.60 -2.87
CA ASP A 61 3.96 -25.59 -3.90
C ASP A 61 3.59 -24.96 -5.25
N CYS A 62 3.41 -23.64 -5.32
CA CYS A 62 2.89 -22.94 -6.48
C CYS A 62 3.48 -21.54 -6.66
N GLY A 63 3.91 -21.21 -7.87
CA GLY A 63 4.31 -19.84 -8.21
C GLY A 63 3.12 -18.88 -8.23
N SER A 64 3.33 -17.61 -7.87
CA SER A 64 2.29 -16.59 -8.00
C SER A 64 2.88 -15.24 -8.39
N LYS A 65 2.06 -14.40 -9.02
CA LYS A 65 2.40 -13.01 -9.31
C LYS A 65 1.60 -12.10 -8.41
N TYR A 66 2.28 -11.31 -7.60
CA TYR A 66 1.69 -10.25 -6.79
C TYR A 66 1.75 -8.92 -7.54
N GLN A 67 0.67 -8.13 -7.43
CA GLN A 67 0.60 -6.78 -7.96
C GLN A 67 0.03 -5.82 -6.92
N LEU A 68 0.56 -4.59 -6.92
CA LEU A 68 0.12 -3.47 -6.12
C LEU A 68 0.07 -2.24 -7.01
N CYS A 69 -0.98 -1.44 -6.90
CA CYS A 69 -1.04 -0.11 -7.48
C CYS A 69 -1.68 0.83 -6.46
N VAL A 70 -1.00 1.94 -6.19
CA VAL A 70 -1.49 2.99 -5.29
C VAL A 70 -1.45 4.32 -6.01
N GLN A 71 -2.56 5.05 -5.99
CA GLN A 71 -2.68 6.34 -6.64
C GLN A 71 -3.13 7.41 -5.65
N LEU A 72 -2.44 8.55 -5.67
CA LEU A 72 -2.94 9.79 -5.10
C LEU A 72 -3.87 10.43 -6.12
N LEU A 73 -5.09 10.79 -5.73
CA LEU A 73 -6.11 11.29 -6.63
C LEU A 73 -6.59 12.68 -6.23
N SER A 74 -6.93 13.50 -7.23
CA SER A 74 -7.59 14.80 -7.04
C SER A 74 -9.06 14.67 -6.65
N SER A 75 -9.72 15.78 -6.36
CA SER A 75 -11.19 15.84 -6.17
C SER A 75 -11.97 15.30 -7.38
N ALA A 76 -11.41 15.40 -8.58
CA ALA A 76 -11.98 14.84 -9.81
C ALA A 76 -11.60 13.37 -10.05
N HIS A 77 -11.01 12.69 -9.06
CA HIS A 77 -10.44 11.35 -9.17
C HIS A 77 -9.34 11.20 -10.26
N ALA A 78 -8.70 12.30 -10.64
CA ALA A 78 -7.58 12.27 -11.58
C ALA A 78 -6.27 11.89 -10.85
N PRO A 79 -5.41 11.04 -11.42
CA PRO A 79 -4.17 10.63 -10.79
C PRO A 79 -3.17 11.80 -10.72
N LEU A 80 -2.68 12.05 -9.51
CA LEU A 80 -1.68 13.05 -9.16
C LEU A 80 -0.31 12.44 -8.80
N GLY A 81 -0.30 11.14 -8.53
CA GLY A 81 0.90 10.34 -8.30
C GLY A 81 0.53 8.87 -8.32
N THR A 82 1.39 8.02 -8.88
CA THR A 82 1.16 6.56 -8.94
C THR A 82 2.40 5.83 -8.48
N PHE A 83 2.21 4.87 -7.58
CA PHE A 83 3.21 3.88 -7.22
C PHE A 83 2.70 2.50 -7.66
N GLN A 84 3.44 1.90 -8.58
CA GLN A 84 3.18 0.55 -9.08
C GLN A 84 4.52 -0.15 -9.24
N PRO A 85 4.96 -0.95 -8.26
CA PRO A 85 6.19 -1.72 -8.41
C PRO A 85 6.01 -2.77 -9.52
N ASP A 86 7.12 -3.19 -10.13
CA ASP A 86 7.10 -4.30 -11.06
C ASP A 86 6.46 -5.54 -10.40
N PRO A 87 5.59 -6.28 -11.12
CA PRO A 87 4.93 -7.45 -10.56
C PRO A 87 5.93 -8.42 -9.95
N ALA A 88 5.81 -8.64 -8.64
CA ALA A 88 6.70 -9.55 -7.93
C ALA A 88 6.31 -10.98 -8.28
N THR A 89 7.18 -11.68 -9.00
CA THR A 89 7.01 -13.11 -9.28
C THR A 89 7.64 -13.90 -8.13
N ILE A 90 6.80 -14.61 -7.37
CA ILE A 90 7.27 -15.58 -6.38
C ILE A 90 7.34 -16.94 -7.09
N GLN A 91 8.55 -17.51 -7.17
CA GLN A 91 8.78 -18.80 -7.84
C GLN A 91 8.18 -19.98 -7.06
N GLN A 92 7.89 -21.08 -7.76
CA GLN A 92 7.57 -22.37 -7.17
C GLN A 92 8.75 -22.86 -6.31
N LYS A 93 8.48 -23.51 -5.18
CA LYS A 93 9.44 -23.77 -4.07
C LYS A 93 9.92 -22.51 -3.36
N SER A 94 9.09 -21.48 -3.30
CA SER A 94 9.39 -20.32 -2.46
C SER A 94 9.50 -20.72 -0.99
N ASP A 95 10.26 -19.94 -0.25
CA ASP A 95 10.41 -20.08 1.21
C ASP A 95 9.11 -19.77 1.98
N ALA A 96 8.01 -19.47 1.28
CA ALA A 96 6.71 -19.06 1.81
C ALA A 96 6.80 -17.94 2.86
N LYS A 97 7.86 -17.12 2.77
CA LYS A 97 8.05 -16.00 3.68
C LYS A 97 7.22 -14.80 3.23
N TRP A 98 6.70 -14.10 4.23
CA TRP A 98 6.08 -12.80 4.06
C TRP A 98 7.11 -11.77 3.63
N ARG A 99 6.78 -11.00 2.61
CA ARG A 99 7.59 -9.90 2.08
C ARG A 99 6.82 -8.61 2.25
N GLU A 100 7.49 -7.59 2.77
CA GLU A 100 6.96 -6.23 2.83
C GLU A 100 7.25 -5.51 1.51
N VAL A 101 6.26 -4.81 0.98
CA VAL A 101 6.46 -3.70 0.04
C VAL A 101 6.11 -2.40 0.75
N SER A 102 6.96 -1.38 0.62
CA SER A 102 6.76 -0.07 1.24
C SER A 102 7.09 1.03 0.24
N HIS A 103 6.30 2.09 0.24
CA HIS A 103 6.58 3.31 -0.52
C HIS A 103 6.12 4.54 0.27
N THR A 104 6.79 5.66 0.08
CA THR A 104 6.40 6.94 0.66
C THR A 104 6.25 7.95 -0.46
N PHE A 105 5.05 8.52 -0.60
CA PHE A 105 4.84 9.70 -1.42
C PHE A 105 5.23 10.93 -0.62
N SER A 106 6.22 11.66 -1.14
CA SER A 106 6.66 12.95 -0.62
C SER A 106 6.66 13.97 -1.75
N ASN A 107 6.49 15.25 -1.44
CA ASN A 107 6.52 16.34 -2.42
C ASN A 107 5.54 16.16 -3.62
N TYR A 108 4.43 15.45 -3.41
CA TYR A 108 3.38 15.32 -4.42
C TYR A 108 2.74 16.68 -4.74
N PRO A 109 2.11 16.85 -5.91
CA PRO A 109 1.45 18.11 -6.24
C PRO A 109 0.28 18.40 -5.28
N PRO A 110 -0.08 19.68 -5.07
CA PRO A 110 -1.28 20.01 -4.33
C PRO A 110 -2.54 19.44 -5.02
N GLY A 111 -3.63 19.34 -4.27
CA GLY A 111 -4.92 18.87 -4.76
C GLY A 111 -5.22 17.41 -4.45
N VAL A 112 -4.36 16.70 -3.70
CA VAL A 112 -4.63 15.31 -3.29
C VAL A 112 -5.81 15.27 -2.30
N ARG A 113 -6.83 14.48 -2.63
CA ARG A 113 -8.07 14.32 -1.84
C ARG A 113 -8.39 12.86 -1.54
N TYR A 114 -7.98 11.95 -2.41
CA TYR A 114 -8.19 10.53 -2.20
C TYR A 114 -6.91 9.72 -2.39
N ILE A 115 -6.89 8.55 -1.77
CA ILE A 115 -5.89 7.52 -2.06
C ILE A 115 -6.62 6.28 -2.54
N TRP A 116 -6.35 5.86 -3.78
CA TRP A 116 -6.82 4.58 -4.29
C TRP A 116 -5.72 3.54 -4.11
N PHE A 117 -6.04 2.46 -3.42
CA PHE A 117 -5.12 1.35 -3.15
C PHE A 117 -5.72 0.08 -3.74
N GLN A 118 -4.97 -0.62 -4.60
CA GLN A 118 -5.37 -1.89 -5.18
C GLN A 118 -4.23 -2.90 -5.09
N HIS A 119 -4.55 -4.09 -4.59
CA HIS A 119 -3.61 -5.21 -4.55
C HIS A 119 -4.27 -6.51 -5.02
N GLY A 120 -3.43 -7.51 -5.28
CA GLY A 120 -3.88 -8.86 -5.55
C GLY A 120 -2.88 -9.59 -6.42
N GLY A 121 -3.39 -10.43 -7.31
CA GLY A 121 -2.53 -11.18 -8.20
C GLY A 121 -3.18 -12.42 -8.78
N VAL A 122 -2.35 -13.26 -9.37
CA VAL A 122 -2.77 -14.44 -10.12
C VAL A 122 -1.83 -15.62 -9.81
N ASP A 123 -2.39 -16.82 -9.77
CA ASP A 123 -1.63 -18.07 -9.80
C ASP A 123 -0.97 -18.25 -11.17
N THR A 124 0.30 -18.63 -11.22
CA THR A 124 1.01 -18.86 -12.49
C THR A 124 0.77 -20.24 -13.09
N HIS A 125 0.21 -21.19 -12.34
CA HIS A 125 -0.03 -22.56 -12.77
C HIS A 125 -1.50 -22.87 -13.10
N TYR A 126 -2.40 -21.89 -12.89
CA TYR A 126 -3.84 -22.01 -13.19
C TYR A 126 -4.49 -23.23 -12.53
N TRP A 127 -4.01 -23.62 -11.35
CA TRP A 127 -4.55 -24.78 -10.64
C TRP A 127 -5.92 -24.45 -10.05
N ALA A 128 -6.85 -25.40 -10.12
CA ALA A 128 -8.16 -25.25 -9.48
C ALA A 128 -7.98 -25.19 -7.95
N GLY A 129 -8.09 -23.99 -7.36
CA GLY A 129 -8.01 -23.75 -5.91
C GLY A 129 -7.59 -22.33 -5.58
N TRP A 130 -7.15 -22.07 -4.34
CA TRP A 130 -6.78 -20.74 -3.83
C TRP A 130 -5.25 -20.49 -3.87
N TYR A 131 -4.62 -20.68 -5.03
CA TYR A 131 -3.14 -20.74 -5.18
C TYR A 131 -2.44 -19.41 -5.47
N GLY A 132 -3.18 -18.32 -5.69
CA GLY A 132 -2.57 -17.00 -5.88
C GLY A 132 -1.98 -16.40 -4.59
N PRO A 133 -1.47 -15.15 -4.67
CA PRO A 133 -0.77 -14.54 -3.56
C PRO A 133 -1.71 -14.30 -2.37
N ARG A 134 -1.18 -14.52 -1.17
CA ARG A 134 -1.80 -14.10 0.08
C ARG A 134 -1.34 -12.69 0.39
N VAL A 135 -2.28 -11.82 0.74
CA VAL A 135 -2.02 -10.41 1.10
C VAL A 135 -2.62 -10.11 2.46
N THR A 136 -1.92 -9.31 3.27
CA THR A 136 -2.38 -8.90 4.61
C THR A 136 -1.63 -7.67 5.12
N ASN A 137 -2.06 -7.13 6.26
CA ASN A 137 -1.38 -6.05 6.98
C ASN A 137 -1.08 -4.83 6.10
N SER A 138 -1.95 -4.57 5.12
CA SER A 138 -1.92 -3.39 4.26
C SER A 138 -2.19 -2.16 5.11
N SER A 139 -1.39 -1.10 4.94
CA SER A 139 -1.56 0.14 5.70
C SER A 139 -1.21 1.37 4.89
N ILE A 140 -1.89 2.46 5.25
CA ILE A 140 -1.62 3.81 4.78
C ILE A 140 -1.49 4.66 6.05
N THR A 141 -0.39 5.38 6.16
CA THR A 141 -0.10 6.26 7.30
C THR A 141 0.36 7.61 6.79
N ILE A 142 -0.18 8.68 7.37
CA ILE A 142 0.19 10.05 7.04
C ILE A 142 0.98 10.63 8.22
N GLY A 143 2.19 11.12 7.94
CA GLY A 143 3.12 11.63 8.94
C GLY A 143 3.76 12.95 8.53
N PRO A 144 4.56 13.56 9.43
CA PRO A 144 5.31 14.77 9.10
C PRO A 144 6.16 14.56 7.83
N PRO A 145 6.29 15.57 6.95
CA PRO A 145 7.21 15.53 5.83
C PRO A 145 8.63 15.21 6.30
N ALA A 146 9.35 14.31 5.62
CA ALA A 146 10.73 13.94 5.97
C ALA A 146 11.68 15.14 6.11
N ALA A 147 11.45 16.21 5.33
CA ALA A 147 12.24 17.44 5.37
C ALA A 147 12.10 18.26 6.67
N LEU A 148 11.09 17.98 7.50
CA LEU A 148 10.88 18.64 8.79
C LEU A 148 11.47 17.87 9.97
N THR A 149 12.15 16.74 9.73
CA THR A 149 12.91 16.04 10.77
C THR A 149 14.27 16.73 10.90
N PRO A 150 14.55 17.46 12.00
CA PRO A 150 15.89 18.03 12.18
C PRO A 150 16.93 16.89 12.24
N PRO A 151 18.12 17.06 11.65
CA PRO A 151 19.21 16.11 11.87
C PRO A 151 19.47 16.02 13.37
N ASN A 152 19.52 14.78 13.87
CA ASN A 152 19.70 14.45 15.28
C ASN A 152 20.80 15.33 15.92
N PRO A 153 20.49 16.26 16.85
CA PRO A 153 21.48 17.17 17.39
C PRO A 153 22.26 16.53 18.54
N HIS A 154 22.82 15.32 18.37
CA HIS A 154 23.84 14.80 19.29
C HIS A 154 24.71 13.74 18.62
N PRO A 155 25.98 14.03 18.29
CA PRO A 155 27.03 13.04 18.41
C PRO A 155 27.17 12.70 19.90
N GLN A 156 27.03 11.43 20.25
CA GLN A 156 27.51 10.94 21.54
C GLN A 156 29.02 11.14 21.56
N ASN A 157 29.48 12.10 22.36
CA ASN A 157 30.89 12.23 22.68
C ASN A 157 31.28 11.01 23.54
N PRO A 158 32.27 10.20 23.15
CA PRO A 158 32.75 9.13 24.00
C PRO A 158 33.78 9.71 24.96
N ASP A 159 33.32 10.17 26.12
CA ASP A 159 34.17 10.25 27.31
C ASP A 159 33.72 9.12 28.23
N TRP A 160 34.49 8.03 28.22
CA TRP A 160 34.93 7.08 29.27
C TRP A 160 35.50 5.83 28.59
#